data_AF-A0A7L4PB07-F1
#
_entry.id   AF-A0A7L4PB07-F1
#
_cell.length_a   1.000
_cell.length_b   1.000
_cell.length_c   1.000
_cell.angle_alpha   90.00
_cell.angle_beta   90.00
_cell.angle_gamma   90.00
#
_symmetry.space_group_name_H-M   'P 1'
#
loop_
_entity.id
_entity.type
_entity.pdbx_description
1 polymer ?
#
loop_
_entity_poly.entity_id
_entity_poly.type
_entity_poly.pdbx_seq_one_letter_code
_entity_poly.pdbx_strand_id
1 'polypeptide(L)'
;MREAILRQFSNHVVEVAVLREGFKYVLISQLLFLVPFAAVLAVVVLGVRLLDPGGVAVFLLFLAAVFAAAAVGFVGLYKLWRGYNAVLGSGNWPARGVLFTFVAVALYIAALPLFLLSPPAGIGLYLSSNAVSLVSYVFVFVLGSKELYDKLKVPEFHKAFILYLFFFLLVPVVVATWLMYRGLGKLGQASAPEFKFSTTP
;
A
#
# COMPACT_ATOMS: atom_id res chain seq x y z
N MET A 1 11.81 34.98 11.46
CA MET A 1 10.64 34.74 10.57
C MET A 1 11.01 33.88 9.36
N ARG A 2 12.02 34.26 8.55
CA ARG A 2 12.49 33.49 7.38
C ARG A 2 12.90 32.04 7.69
N GLU A 3 13.61 31.79 8.79
CA GLU A 3 14.02 30.42 9.18
C GLU A 3 12.84 29.53 9.60
N ALA A 4 11.82 30.11 10.23
CA ALA A 4 10.61 29.37 10.61
C ALA A 4 9.81 28.94 9.37
N ILE A 5 9.72 29.82 8.37
CA ILE A 5 9.08 29.53 7.07
C ILE A 5 9.87 28.43 6.35
N LEU A 6 11.21 28.54 6.27
CA LEU A 6 12.04 27.53 5.62
C LEU A 6 11.96 26.16 6.32
N ARG A 7 11.89 26.12 7.66
CA ARG A 7 11.68 24.87 8.41
C ARG A 7 10.30 24.28 8.17
N GLN A 8 9.25 25.09 8.14
CA GLN A 8 7.89 24.63 7.86
C GLN A 8 7.75 24.07 6.44
N PHE A 9 8.37 24.72 5.44
CA PHE A 9 8.44 24.22 4.07
C PHE A 9 9.26 22.92 3.97
N SER A 10 10.43 22.88 4.61
CA SER A 10 11.28 21.68 4.62
C SER A 10 10.58 20.48 5.25
N ASN A 11 9.88 20.68 6.38
CA ASN A 11 9.10 19.64 7.02
C ASN A 11 7.99 19.13 6.08
N HIS A 12 7.22 20.02 5.45
CA HIS A 12 6.14 19.61 4.56
C HIS A 12 6.62 18.77 3.36
N VAL A 13 7.78 19.12 2.78
CA VAL A 13 8.38 18.36 1.68
C VAL A 13 8.82 16.96 2.13
N VAL A 14 9.42 16.85 3.33
CA VAL A 14 9.83 15.56 3.90
C VAL A 14 8.61 14.68 4.20
N GLU A 15 7.52 15.25 4.71
CA GLU A 15 6.30 14.54 5.05
C GLU A 15 5.59 13.96 3.81
N VAL A 16 5.49 14.74 2.73
CA VAL A 16 4.96 14.28 1.43
C VAL A 16 5.87 13.21 0.83
N ALA A 17 7.19 13.31 1.00
CA ALA A 17 8.14 12.31 0.51
C ALA A 17 7.99 10.96 1.24
N VAL A 18 7.74 10.96 2.56
CA VAL A 18 7.48 9.73 3.33
C VAL A 18 6.21 9.04 2.84
N LEU A 19 5.14 9.81 2.63
CA LEU A 19 3.87 9.27 2.12
C LEU A 19 4.03 8.70 0.70
N ARG A 20 4.77 9.41 -0.16
CA ARG A 20 5.10 8.96 -1.52
C ARG A 20 5.87 7.65 -1.53
N GLU A 21 6.89 7.54 -0.67
CA GLU A 21 7.64 6.31 -0.51
C GLU A 21 6.71 5.18 -0.02
N GLY A 22 5.80 5.43 0.92
CA GLY A 22 4.78 4.45 1.32
C GLY A 22 4.01 3.86 0.14
N PHE A 23 3.46 4.72 -0.72
CA PHE A 23 2.75 4.27 -1.94
C PHE A 23 3.65 3.52 -2.92
N LYS A 24 4.93 3.87 -3.04
CA LYS A 24 5.90 3.14 -3.87
C LYS A 24 6.06 1.69 -3.37
N TYR A 25 6.24 1.49 -2.07
CA TYR A 25 6.36 0.12 -1.51
C TYR A 25 5.06 -0.67 -1.64
N VAL A 26 3.89 -0.03 -1.51
CA VAL A 26 2.61 -0.70 -1.77
C VAL A 26 2.49 -1.10 -3.24
N LEU A 27 2.90 -0.24 -4.18
CA LEU A 27 2.91 -0.57 -5.60
C LEU A 27 3.85 -1.74 -5.90
N ILE A 28 5.07 -1.71 -5.35
CA ILE A 28 6.03 -2.82 -5.48
C ILE A 28 5.43 -4.09 -4.88
N SER A 29 4.83 -4.03 -3.70
CA SER A 29 4.17 -5.17 -3.07
C SER A 29 3.05 -5.75 -3.94
N GLN A 30 2.19 -4.92 -4.52
CA GLN A 30 1.12 -5.36 -5.43
C GLN A 30 1.68 -6.05 -6.68
N LEU A 31 2.74 -5.49 -7.28
CA LEU A 31 3.41 -6.08 -8.44
C LEU A 31 4.13 -7.39 -8.08
N LEU A 32 4.74 -7.45 -6.90
CA LEU A 32 5.36 -8.67 -6.38
C LEU A 32 4.33 -9.75 -6.06
N PHE A 33 3.07 -9.40 -5.79
CA PHE A 33 1.97 -10.37 -5.63
C PHE A 33 1.45 -10.91 -6.97
N LEU A 34 1.61 -10.19 -8.09
CA LEU A 34 1.21 -10.67 -9.41
C LEU A 34 2.01 -11.90 -9.86
N VAL A 35 3.31 -11.95 -9.55
CA VAL A 35 4.21 -13.06 -9.92
C VAL A 35 3.82 -14.39 -9.26
N PRO A 36 3.67 -14.49 -7.92
CA PRO A 36 3.21 -15.70 -7.25
C PRO A 36 1.76 -16.03 -7.59
N PHE A 37 0.88 -15.04 -7.81
CA PHE A 37 -0.48 -15.30 -8.29
C PHE A 37 -0.48 -15.97 -9.67
N ALA A 38 0.30 -15.47 -10.62
CA ALA A 38 0.47 -16.07 -11.95
C ALA A 38 1.09 -17.47 -11.89
N ALA A 39 2.06 -17.69 -10.98
CA ALA A 39 2.67 -19.00 -10.78
C ALA A 39 1.67 -20.03 -10.21
N VAL A 40 0.83 -19.64 -9.25
CA VAL A 40 -0.24 -20.52 -8.73
C VAL A 40 -1.29 -20.79 -9.80
N LEU A 41 -1.68 -19.78 -10.57
CA LEU A 41 -2.61 -19.96 -11.69
C LEU A 41 -2.02 -20.93 -12.74
N ALA A 42 -0.73 -20.82 -13.04
CA ALA A 42 -0.04 -21.76 -13.91
C ALA A 42 -0.02 -23.18 -13.33
N VAL A 43 0.24 -23.36 -12.03
CA VAL A 43 0.20 -24.67 -11.36
C VAL A 43 -1.20 -25.29 -11.38
N VAL A 44 -2.23 -24.49 -11.10
CA VAL A 44 -3.64 -24.92 -11.12
C VAL A 44 -4.09 -25.27 -12.55
N VAL A 45 -3.72 -24.46 -13.54
CA VAL A 45 -4.06 -24.69 -14.96
C VAL A 45 -3.27 -25.86 -15.56
N LEU A 46 -2.00 -26.02 -15.18
CA LEU A 46 -1.12 -27.10 -15.67
C LEU A 46 -1.32 -28.42 -14.91
N GLY A 47 -2.19 -28.46 -13.89
CA GLY A 47 -2.51 -29.68 -13.14
C GLY A 47 -1.33 -30.29 -12.39
N VAL A 48 -0.29 -29.50 -12.09
CA VAL A 48 0.89 -29.98 -11.37
C VAL A 48 0.46 -30.40 -9.97
N ARG A 49 0.64 -31.68 -9.64
CA ARG A 49 0.24 -32.21 -8.33
C ARG A 49 1.17 -31.62 -7.27
N LEU A 50 0.59 -30.99 -6.24
CA LEU A 50 1.32 -30.43 -5.10
C LEU A 50 2.21 -31.43 -4.36
N LEU A 51 2.02 -32.74 -4.59
CA LEU A 51 2.78 -33.83 -3.97
C LEU A 51 4.02 -34.26 -4.77
N ASP A 52 4.18 -33.79 -6.01
CA ASP A 52 5.39 -34.08 -6.78
C ASP A 52 6.54 -33.16 -6.30
N PRO A 53 7.81 -33.60 -6.32
CA PRO A 53 8.94 -32.76 -5.87
C PRO A 53 9.02 -31.40 -6.57
N GLY A 54 8.63 -31.33 -7.85
CA GLY A 54 8.50 -30.08 -8.59
C GLY A 54 7.35 -29.20 -8.11
N GLY A 55 6.20 -29.79 -7.73
CA GLY A 55 5.07 -29.07 -7.16
C GLY A 55 5.36 -28.49 -5.78
N VAL A 56 6.05 -29.25 -4.92
CA VAL A 56 6.50 -28.79 -3.59
C VAL A 56 7.48 -27.62 -3.72
N ALA A 57 8.45 -27.69 -4.63
CA ALA A 57 9.40 -26.61 -4.85
C ALA A 57 8.71 -25.31 -5.32
N VAL A 58 7.76 -25.41 -6.25
CA VAL A 58 6.97 -24.25 -6.71
C VAL A 58 6.10 -23.69 -5.58
N PHE A 59 5.51 -24.55 -4.75
CA PHE A 59 4.73 -24.12 -3.58
C PHE A 59 5.58 -23.40 -2.52
N LEU A 60 6.80 -23.88 -2.24
CA LEU A 60 7.73 -23.21 -1.33
C LEU A 60 8.22 -21.86 -1.88
N LEU A 61 8.53 -21.78 -3.19
CA LEU A 61 8.86 -20.52 -3.84
C LEU A 61 7.69 -19.53 -3.80
N PHE A 62 6.47 -20.01 -3.98
CA PHE A 62 5.25 -19.22 -3.80
C PHE A 62 5.15 -18.66 -2.38
N LEU A 63 5.31 -19.50 -1.36
CA LEU A 63 5.29 -19.05 0.04
C LEU A 63 6.39 -18.01 0.30
N ALA A 64 7.61 -18.26 -0.16
CA ALA A 64 8.72 -17.31 -0.03
C ALA A 64 8.41 -15.96 -0.70
N ALA A 65 7.80 -15.97 -1.89
CA ALA A 65 7.37 -14.76 -2.59
C ALA A 65 6.25 -14.02 -1.84
N VAL A 66 5.28 -14.74 -1.26
CA VAL A 66 4.23 -14.14 -0.42
C VAL A 66 4.82 -13.49 0.83
N PHE A 67 5.75 -14.15 1.52
CA PHE A 67 6.43 -13.57 2.69
C PHE A 67 7.28 -12.36 2.32
N ALA A 68 8.01 -12.41 1.20
CA ALA A 68 8.79 -11.28 0.71
C ALA A 68 7.89 -10.09 0.35
N ALA A 69 6.79 -10.33 -0.36
CA ALA A 69 5.81 -9.30 -0.69
C ALA A 69 5.15 -8.72 0.57
N ALA A 70 4.81 -9.56 1.57
CA ALA A 70 4.27 -9.11 2.85
C ALA A 70 5.27 -8.23 3.63
N ALA A 71 6.55 -8.59 3.64
CA ALA A 71 7.59 -7.80 4.30
C ALA A 71 7.78 -6.42 3.64
N VAL A 72 7.84 -6.37 2.31
CA VAL A 72 7.88 -5.12 1.52
C VAL A 72 6.62 -4.28 1.78
N GLY A 73 5.46 -4.94 1.77
CA GLY A 73 4.17 -4.33 2.09
C GLY A 73 4.15 -3.72 3.49
N PHE A 74 4.69 -4.40 4.50
CA PHE A 74 4.75 -3.92 5.88
C PHE A 74 5.56 -2.62 6.01
N VAL A 75 6.71 -2.54 5.34
CA VAL A 75 7.51 -1.30 5.27
C VAL A 75 6.72 -0.17 4.61
N GLY A 76 6.00 -0.48 3.53
CA GLY A 76 5.12 0.45 2.85
C GLY A 76 3.99 0.97 3.73
N LEU A 77 3.31 0.07 4.45
CA LEU A 77 2.25 0.40 5.38
C LEU A 77 2.75 1.29 6.52
N TYR A 78 3.88 0.97 7.14
CA TYR A 78 4.46 1.83 8.18
C TYR A 78 4.74 3.25 7.67
N LYS A 79 5.29 3.37 6.46
CA LYS A 79 5.51 4.68 5.81
C LYS A 79 4.20 5.38 5.47
N LEU A 80 3.17 4.68 5.01
CA LEU A 80 1.84 5.25 4.80
C LEU A 80 1.23 5.77 6.10
N TRP A 81 1.29 5.01 7.19
CA TRP A 81 0.78 5.45 8.49
C TRP A 81 1.45 6.74 8.95
N ARG A 82 2.78 6.82 8.87
CA ARG A 82 3.52 8.05 9.20
C ARG A 82 3.18 9.20 8.26
N GLY A 83 3.18 8.93 6.95
CA GLY A 83 2.89 9.92 5.92
C GLY A 83 1.49 10.51 6.05
N TYR A 84 0.49 9.69 6.35
CA TYR A 84 -0.88 10.16 6.57
C TYR A 84 -0.98 11.02 7.82
N ASN A 85 -0.42 10.60 8.95
CA ASN A 85 -0.42 11.42 10.17
C ASN A 85 0.31 12.76 9.97
N ALA A 86 1.36 12.78 9.17
CA ALA A 86 2.08 14.00 8.87
C ALA A 86 1.29 14.93 7.93
N VAL A 87 0.83 14.40 6.79
CA VAL A 87 0.15 15.20 5.76
C VAL A 87 -1.26 15.59 6.16
N LEU A 88 -2.01 14.75 6.87
CA LEU A 88 -3.42 14.99 7.24
C LEU A 88 -3.60 15.41 8.70
N GLY A 89 -2.57 15.29 9.54
CA GLY A 89 -2.64 15.54 10.97
C GLY A 89 -2.93 14.26 11.78
N SER A 90 -2.67 14.31 13.08
CA SER A 90 -2.81 13.13 13.96
C SER A 90 -4.24 12.63 14.05
N GLY A 91 -4.42 11.31 14.02
CA GLY A 91 -5.72 10.67 14.30
C GLY A 91 -6.67 10.62 13.11
N ASN A 92 -6.21 10.95 11.90
CA ASN A 92 -6.98 10.84 10.67
C ASN A 92 -7.40 9.39 10.37
N TRP A 93 -8.51 9.25 9.66
CA TRP A 93 -9.09 7.96 9.30
C TRP A 93 -8.17 7.09 8.42
N PRO A 94 -7.46 7.63 7.41
CA PRO A 94 -6.53 6.84 6.60
C PRO A 94 -5.41 6.17 7.40
N ALA A 95 -4.81 6.88 8.36
CA ALA A 95 -3.79 6.32 9.24
C ALA A 95 -4.35 5.21 10.14
N ARG A 96 -5.58 5.35 10.66
CA ARG A 96 -6.26 4.27 11.40
C ARG A 96 -6.53 3.06 10.51
N GLY A 97 -6.88 3.31 9.25
CA GLY A 97 -7.01 2.27 8.22
C GLY A 97 -5.75 1.42 8.10
N VAL A 98 -4.56 2.03 8.17
CA VAL A 98 -3.29 1.30 8.08
C VAL A 98 -3.09 0.39 9.30
N LEU A 99 -3.53 0.83 10.49
CA LEU A 99 -3.51 -0.01 11.68
C LEU A 99 -4.41 -1.24 11.53
N PHE A 100 -5.58 -1.09 10.90
CA PHE A 100 -6.43 -2.23 10.56
C PHE A 100 -5.75 -3.18 9.57
N THR A 101 -4.90 -2.69 8.66
CA THR A 101 -4.11 -3.58 7.79
C THR A 101 -3.14 -4.44 8.62
N PHE A 102 -2.47 -3.86 9.62
CA PHE A 102 -1.59 -4.63 10.51
C PHE A 102 -2.37 -5.70 11.30
N VAL A 103 -3.56 -5.35 11.80
CA VAL A 103 -4.45 -6.33 12.46
C VAL A 103 -4.85 -7.45 11.50
N ALA A 104 -5.25 -7.11 10.27
CA ALA A 104 -5.62 -8.11 9.27
C ALA A 104 -4.45 -9.06 8.94
N VAL A 105 -3.23 -8.52 8.73
CA VAL A 105 -2.04 -9.35 8.51
C VAL A 105 -1.75 -10.27 9.70
N ALA A 106 -1.88 -9.76 10.93
CA ALA A 106 -1.72 -10.58 12.13
C ALA A 106 -2.75 -11.72 12.20
N LEU A 107 -4.02 -11.43 11.89
CA LEU A 107 -5.08 -12.44 11.80
C LEU A 107 -4.77 -13.48 10.70
N TYR A 108 -4.31 -13.04 9.53
CA TYR A 108 -3.92 -13.95 8.45
C TYR A 108 -2.79 -14.89 8.88
N ILE A 109 -1.72 -14.37 9.49
CA ILE A 109 -0.59 -15.16 9.96
C ILE A 109 -1.04 -16.16 11.05
N ALA A 110 -1.91 -15.73 11.97
CA ALA A 110 -2.47 -16.60 12.99
C ALA A 110 -3.42 -17.68 12.42
N ALA A 111 -4.02 -17.45 11.26
CA ALA A 111 -4.87 -18.43 10.59
C ALA A 111 -4.05 -19.60 10.00
N LEU A 112 -2.82 -19.35 9.57
CA LEU A 112 -1.95 -20.35 8.94
C LEU A 112 -1.77 -21.63 9.79
N PRO A 113 -1.34 -21.58 11.07
CA PRO A 113 -1.25 -22.78 11.89
C PRO A 113 -2.62 -23.38 12.20
N LEU A 114 -3.68 -22.56 12.30
CA LEU A 114 -5.03 -23.05 12.58
C LEU A 114 -5.62 -23.85 11.43
N PHE A 115 -5.26 -23.59 10.18
CA PHE A 115 -5.66 -24.45 9.06
C PHE A 115 -5.21 -25.91 9.25
N LEU A 116 -4.08 -26.13 9.94
CA LEU A 116 -3.54 -27.46 10.22
C LEU A 116 -4.10 -28.07 11.50
N LEU A 117 -4.29 -27.25 12.55
CA LEU A 117 -4.70 -27.72 13.88
C LEU A 117 -6.22 -27.80 14.06
N SER A 118 -6.97 -26.87 13.46
CA SER A 118 -8.43 -26.79 13.53
C SER A 118 -8.97 -26.04 12.30
N PRO A 119 -9.21 -26.76 11.18
CA PRO A 119 -9.59 -26.13 9.91
C PRO A 119 -10.76 -25.13 10.00
N PRO A 120 -11.85 -25.39 10.75
CA PRO A 120 -12.94 -24.42 10.90
C PRO A 120 -12.49 -23.11 11.55
N ALA A 121 -11.63 -23.17 12.57
CA ALA A 121 -11.09 -21.98 13.23
C ALA A 121 -10.15 -21.20 12.29
N GLY A 122 -9.30 -21.91 11.53
CA GLY A 122 -8.45 -21.30 10.51
C GLY A 122 -9.25 -20.57 9.43
N ILE A 123 -10.30 -21.21 8.91
CA ILE A 123 -11.22 -20.59 7.94
C ILE A 123 -11.90 -19.36 8.54
N GLY A 124 -12.42 -19.46 9.77
CA GLY A 124 -13.06 -18.34 10.47
C GLY A 124 -12.12 -17.13 10.60
N LEU A 125 -10.89 -17.36 11.07
CA LEU A 125 -9.90 -16.30 11.26
C LEU A 125 -9.45 -15.68 9.91
N TYR A 126 -9.32 -16.50 8.87
CA TYR A 126 -9.03 -16.03 7.51
C TYR A 126 -10.15 -15.15 6.94
N LEU A 127 -11.41 -15.53 7.13
CA LEU A 127 -12.57 -14.71 6.73
C LEU A 127 -12.60 -13.39 7.51
N SER A 128 -12.33 -13.42 8.82
CA SER A 128 -12.20 -12.20 9.62
C SER A 128 -11.07 -11.31 9.12
N SER A 129 -9.91 -11.87 8.80
CA SER A 129 -8.80 -11.13 8.19
C SER A 129 -9.23 -10.41 6.90
N ASN A 130 -9.95 -11.09 6.01
CA ASN A 130 -10.45 -10.49 4.77
C ASN A 130 -11.47 -9.38 5.03
N ALA A 131 -12.37 -9.54 6.00
CA ALA A 131 -13.32 -8.50 6.40
C ALA A 131 -12.60 -7.25 6.93
N VAL A 132 -11.62 -7.43 7.83
CA VAL A 132 -10.79 -6.31 8.34
C VAL A 132 -9.97 -5.67 7.21
N SER A 133 -9.46 -6.47 6.28
CA SER A 133 -8.71 -5.98 5.11
C SER A 133 -9.57 -5.10 4.21
N LEU A 134 -10.84 -5.45 4.00
CA LEU A 134 -11.77 -4.64 3.22
C LEU A 134 -12.04 -3.29 3.90
N VAL A 135 -12.32 -3.31 5.21
CA VAL A 135 -12.50 -2.09 6.01
C VAL A 135 -11.25 -1.22 5.94
N SER A 136 -10.09 -1.83 6.16
CA SER A 136 -8.79 -1.18 6.03
C SER A 136 -8.60 -0.55 4.66
N TYR A 137 -8.89 -1.27 3.58
CA TYR A 137 -8.76 -0.78 2.22
C TYR A 137 -9.58 0.50 1.98
N VAL A 138 -10.83 0.53 2.46
CA VAL A 138 -11.70 1.70 2.35
C VAL A 138 -11.07 2.90 3.06
N PHE A 139 -10.58 2.72 4.29
CA PHE A 139 -9.95 3.81 5.03
C PHE A 139 -8.63 4.27 4.40
N VAL A 140 -7.73 3.34 4.10
CA VAL A 140 -6.38 3.64 3.61
C VAL A 140 -6.41 4.24 2.21
N PHE A 141 -7.18 3.67 1.29
CA PHE A 141 -7.08 4.01 -0.13
C PHE A 141 -8.23 4.89 -0.60
N VAL A 142 -9.49 4.52 -0.30
CA VAL A 142 -10.66 5.28 -0.76
C VAL A 142 -10.75 6.60 0.00
N LEU A 143 -10.84 6.57 1.32
CA LEU A 143 -10.86 7.80 2.13
C LEU A 143 -9.53 8.53 2.09
N GLY A 144 -8.39 7.82 2.09
CA GLY A 144 -7.07 8.45 1.96
C GLY A 144 -6.90 9.29 0.71
N SER A 145 -7.31 8.78 -0.46
CA SER A 145 -7.26 9.55 -1.71
C SER A 145 -8.23 10.73 -1.73
N LYS A 146 -9.45 10.56 -1.19
CA LYS A 146 -10.42 11.64 -1.03
C LYS A 146 -9.89 12.76 -0.13
N GLU A 147 -9.44 12.43 1.09
CA GLU A 147 -8.95 13.41 2.05
C GLU A 147 -7.70 14.16 1.52
N LEU A 148 -6.81 13.44 0.84
CA LEU A 148 -5.65 14.06 0.18
C LEU A 148 -6.07 14.98 -0.97
N TYR A 149 -7.08 14.60 -1.77
CA TYR A 149 -7.64 15.49 -2.79
C TYR A 149 -8.27 16.73 -2.14
N ASP A 150 -9.08 16.55 -1.11
CA ASP A 150 -9.77 17.64 -0.44
C ASP A 150 -8.78 18.65 0.15
N LYS A 151 -7.65 18.17 0.70
CA LYS A 151 -6.60 19.00 1.29
C LYS A 151 -5.66 19.65 0.27
N LEU A 152 -5.20 18.90 -0.74
CA LEU A 152 -4.10 19.31 -1.61
C LEU A 152 -4.54 19.70 -3.03
N LYS A 153 -5.81 19.44 -3.39
CA LYS A 153 -6.44 19.77 -4.68
C LYS A 153 -5.69 19.24 -5.92
N VAL A 154 -4.95 18.13 -5.78
CA VAL A 154 -4.23 17.48 -6.89
C VAL A 154 -5.17 16.53 -7.67
N PRO A 155 -5.42 16.76 -8.97
CA PRO A 155 -6.40 15.98 -9.75
C PRO A 155 -6.16 14.47 -9.78
N GLU A 156 -4.89 14.03 -9.69
CA GLU A 156 -4.53 12.61 -9.62
C GLU A 156 -5.18 11.90 -8.43
N PHE A 157 -5.33 12.57 -7.28
CA PHE A 157 -5.95 11.97 -6.10
C PHE A 157 -7.45 11.74 -6.30
N HIS A 158 -8.13 12.65 -7.01
CA HIS A 158 -9.53 12.46 -7.35
C HIS A 158 -9.74 11.28 -8.33
N LYS A 159 -8.87 11.16 -9.34
CA LYS A 159 -8.89 10.01 -10.25
C LYS A 159 -8.60 8.70 -9.51
N ALA A 160 -7.62 8.71 -8.60
CA ALA A 160 -7.32 7.55 -7.77
C ALA A 160 -8.51 7.16 -6.88
N PHE A 161 -9.21 8.11 -6.28
CA PHE A 161 -10.43 7.87 -5.51
C PHE A 161 -11.48 7.10 -6.32
N ILE A 162 -11.81 7.59 -7.53
CA ILE A 162 -12.78 6.91 -8.42
C ILE A 162 -12.31 5.49 -8.74
N LEU A 163 -11.03 5.32 -9.08
CA LEU A 163 -10.47 3.99 -9.43
C LEU A 163 -10.47 3.03 -8.24
N TYR A 164 -10.21 3.49 -7.02
CA TYR A 164 -10.26 2.64 -5.83
C TYR A 164 -11.67 2.15 -5.49
N LEU A 165 -12.74 2.78 -5.99
CA LEU A 165 -14.11 2.25 -5.85
C LEU A 165 -14.30 0.95 -6.64
N PHE A 166 -13.52 0.73 -7.69
CA PHE A 166 -13.52 -0.51 -8.49
C PHE A 166 -12.56 -1.55 -7.88
N PHE A 167 -12.58 -1.72 -6.57
CA PHE A 167 -11.63 -2.57 -5.83
C PHE A 167 -11.63 -4.04 -6.25
N PHE A 168 -12.74 -4.52 -6.84
CA PHE A 168 -12.87 -5.87 -7.38
C PHE A 168 -12.05 -6.09 -8.67
N LEU A 169 -11.54 -5.01 -9.28
CA LEU A 169 -10.67 -5.06 -10.45
C LEU A 169 -9.23 -4.72 -10.06
N LEU A 170 -8.31 -5.66 -10.30
CA LEU A 170 -6.90 -5.50 -9.92
C LEU A 170 -6.21 -4.34 -10.65
N VAL A 171 -6.46 -4.18 -11.96
CA VAL A 171 -5.81 -3.16 -12.79
C VAL A 171 -6.15 -1.74 -12.31
N PRO A 172 -7.42 -1.35 -12.08
CA PRO A 172 -7.78 -0.06 -11.47
C PRO A 172 -7.07 0.24 -10.16
N VAL A 173 -6.92 -0.74 -9.26
CA VAL A 173 -6.26 -0.55 -7.95
C VAL A 173 -4.76 -0.24 -8.12
N VAL A 174 -4.08 -0.95 -9.02
CA VAL A 174 -2.66 -0.70 -9.33
C VAL A 174 -2.49 0.69 -9.96
N VAL A 175 -3.35 1.06 -10.90
CA VAL A 175 -3.32 2.38 -11.56
C VAL A 175 -3.62 3.49 -10.56
N ALA A 176 -4.59 3.31 -9.66
CA ALA A 176 -4.89 4.26 -8.60
C ALA A 176 -3.69 4.47 -7.65
N THR A 177 -3.03 3.38 -7.26
CA THR A 177 -1.82 3.41 -6.41
C THR A 177 -0.68 4.17 -7.10
N TRP A 178 -0.50 3.93 -8.40
CA TRP A 178 0.47 4.68 -9.20
C TRP A 178 0.11 6.17 -9.32
N LEU A 179 -1.17 6.53 -9.48
CA LEU A 179 -1.63 7.92 -9.50
C LEU A 179 -1.37 8.63 -8.18
N MET A 180 -1.59 7.97 -7.03
CA MET A 180 -1.25 8.51 -5.70
C MET A 180 0.25 8.79 -5.61
N TYR A 181 1.10 7.82 -5.99
CA TYR A 181 2.55 7.99 -6.02
C TYR A 181 2.98 9.16 -6.93
N ARG A 182 2.40 9.27 -8.12
CA ARG A 182 2.70 10.32 -9.09
C ARG A 182 2.23 11.70 -8.61
N GLY A 183 1.03 11.80 -8.07
CA GLY A 183 0.46 13.06 -7.56
C GLY A 183 1.30 13.66 -6.43
N LEU A 184 1.76 12.82 -5.50
CA LEU A 184 2.68 13.23 -4.44
C LEU A 184 4.06 13.67 -5.00
N GLY A 185 4.51 13.04 -6.08
CA GLY A 185 5.76 13.42 -6.76
C GLY A 185 5.71 14.83 -7.37
N LYS A 186 4.57 15.24 -7.92
CA LYS A 186 4.38 16.60 -8.47
C LYS A 186 4.45 17.68 -7.39
N LEU A 187 3.88 17.41 -6.21
CA LEU A 187 3.95 18.32 -5.07
C LEU A 187 5.37 18.53 -4.57
N GLY A 188 6.18 17.46 -4.53
CA GLY A 188 7.59 17.54 -4.17
C GLY A 188 8.43 18.38 -5.15
N GLN A 189 8.09 18.36 -6.45
CA GLN A 189 8.77 19.14 -7.48
C GLN A 189 8.35 20.62 -7.48
N ALA A 190 7.06 20.91 -7.28
CA ALA A 190 6.56 22.28 -7.19
C ALA A 190 7.04 23.04 -5.94
N SER A 191 7.45 22.31 -4.89
CA SER A 191 7.93 22.89 -3.63
C SER A 191 9.45 23.12 -3.59
N ALA A 192 10.20 22.64 -4.58
CA ALA A 192 11.61 22.97 -4.73
C ALA A 192 11.70 24.33 -5.44
N PRO A 193 12.14 25.41 -4.76
CA PRO A 193 12.37 26.66 -5.45
C PRO A 193 13.51 26.42 -6.44
N GLU A 194 13.24 26.60 -7.73
CA GLU A 194 14.30 26.85 -8.70
C GLU A 194 15.05 28.08 -8.20
N PHE A 195 16.18 27.89 -7.52
CA PHE A 195 17.15 28.93 -7.29
C PHE A 195 17.73 29.28 -8.66
N LYS A 196 17.02 30.15 -9.40
CA LYS A 196 17.59 30.86 -10.52
C LYS A 196 18.63 31.80 -9.93
N PHE A 197 19.88 31.35 -9.91
CA PHE A 197 21.00 32.25 -9.79
C PHE A 197 20.89 33.22 -10.96
N SER A 198 20.41 34.42 -10.67
CA SER A 198 20.48 35.58 -11.54
C SER A 198 21.97 35.87 -11.76
N THR A 199 22.58 35.19 -12.71
CA THR A 199 23.88 35.57 -13.26
C THR A 199 23.63 36.77 -14.17
N THR A 200 23.35 37.91 -13.58
CA THR A 200 23.45 39.19 -14.28
C THR A 200 24.51 39.98 -13.51
N PRO A 201 25.71 40.15 -14.09
CA PRO A 201 26.73 41.01 -13.52
C PRO A 201 26.30 42.47 -13.51
#